data_AF-A0A927BRQ4-F1
#
_entry.id   AF-A0A927BRQ4-F1
#
_cell.length_a   1.000
_cell.length_b   1.000
_cell.length_c   1.000
_cell.angle_alpha   90.00
_cell.angle_beta   90.00
_cell.angle_gamma   90.00
#
_symmetry.space_group_name_H-M   'P 1'
#
loop_
_entity.id
_entity.type
_entity.pdbx_description
1 polymer ?
#
loop_
_entity_poly.entity_id
_entity_poly.type
_entity_poly.pdbx_seq_one_letter_code
_entity_poly.pdbx_strand_id
1 'polypeptide(L)'
;MVNYRSVHWKFLRDERGSYSLEASLVLPFVFVAVLIMLLFAMYMYQRVTLYYVASTAAERTAYGWDNSKRSPLTGLPQPGESDGLYWRIGSDAMLDSLFGLGSGGAREALDLPLHAQQDGASLPARKLQPAASWIPASYEGDVAYERGVLQRTIHVRLRQPLRIAPLELMLGHSDPQAQAFSTVVDPVELIRSVDLVRYYTAKFSGSDSKSAREEAATILKRKRSSPGTGS
;
A
#
# COMPACT_ATOMS: atom_id res chain seq x y z
N MET A 1 0.29 75.08 41.38
CA MET A 1 -0.34 73.81 40.99
C MET A 1 -0.21 73.65 39.48
N VAL A 2 0.72 72.80 39.02
CA VAL A 2 0.99 72.60 37.58
C VAL A 2 0.29 71.32 37.12
N ASN A 3 -0.54 71.45 36.09
CA ASN A 3 -1.42 70.42 35.58
C ASN A 3 -0.62 69.33 34.82
N TYR A 4 -0.32 68.20 35.49
CA TYR A 4 0.45 67.08 34.91
C TYR A 4 -0.38 66.17 33.97
N ARG A 5 -1.69 66.41 33.84
CA ARG A 5 -2.62 65.50 33.13
C ARG A 5 -2.65 65.65 31.60
N SER A 6 -2.04 66.68 31.00
CA SER A 6 -2.17 66.94 29.55
C SER A 6 -1.01 66.42 28.70
N VAL A 7 0.12 66.02 29.31
CA VAL A 7 1.33 65.61 28.58
C VAL A 7 1.23 64.18 28.05
N HIS A 8 0.65 63.26 28.82
CA HIS A 8 0.49 61.85 28.42
C HIS A 8 -0.46 61.67 27.21
N TRP A 9 -1.42 62.59 27.02
CA TRP A 9 -2.39 62.50 25.92
C TRP A 9 -1.85 63.01 24.58
N LYS A 10 -0.75 63.79 24.58
CA LYS A 10 -0.05 64.20 23.36
C LYS A 10 0.85 63.09 22.81
N PHE A 11 1.43 62.27 23.68
CA PHE A 11 2.30 61.16 23.28
C PHE A 11 1.53 60.03 22.58
N LEU A 12 0.26 59.83 22.93
CA LEU A 12 -0.65 58.88 22.28
C LEU A 12 -1.20 59.37 20.91
N ARG A 13 -0.88 60.62 20.52
CA ARG A 13 -1.37 61.27 19.29
C ARG A 13 -0.26 61.56 18.27
N ASP A 14 0.97 61.09 18.53
CA ASP A 14 2.11 61.31 17.65
C ASP A 14 2.25 60.18 16.63
N GLU A 15 1.83 60.44 15.40
CA GLU A 15 1.83 59.51 14.25
C GLU A 15 3.25 59.17 13.75
N ARG A 16 4.28 59.88 14.21
CA ARG A 16 5.65 59.81 13.68
C ARG A 16 6.38 58.49 13.95
N GLY A 17 5.96 57.73 14.97
CA GLY A 17 6.45 56.38 15.26
C GLY A 17 5.50 55.26 14.81
N SER A 18 4.29 55.60 14.37
CA SER A 18 3.24 54.67 13.96
C SER A 18 3.70 53.81 12.78
N TYR A 19 4.34 54.44 11.78
CA TYR A 19 4.86 53.75 10.59
C TYR A 19 5.95 52.71 10.91
N SER A 20 6.87 53.03 11.84
CA SER A 20 7.91 52.07 12.25
C SER A 20 7.34 50.93 13.08
N LEU A 21 6.35 51.21 13.94
CA LEU A 21 5.65 50.18 14.71
C LEU A 21 4.83 49.26 13.80
N GLU A 22 4.09 49.82 12.86
CA GLU A 22 3.31 49.08 11.86
C GLU A 22 4.26 48.20 11.01
N ALA A 23 5.35 48.76 10.48
CA ALA A 23 6.34 48.00 9.72
C ALA A 23 7.00 46.87 10.55
N SER A 24 7.28 47.13 11.83
CA SER A 24 7.86 46.13 12.73
C SER A 24 6.92 44.98 13.09
N LEU A 25 5.60 45.18 12.92
CA LEU A 25 4.57 44.18 13.18
C LEU A 25 4.13 43.43 11.90
N VAL A 26 4.17 44.10 10.75
CA VAL A 26 3.89 43.49 9.44
C VAL A 26 4.97 42.51 9.01
N LEU A 27 6.25 42.86 9.18
CA LEU A 27 7.39 41.99 8.81
C LEU A 27 7.31 40.58 9.43
N PRO A 28 7.16 40.40 10.76
CA PRO A 28 7.09 39.07 11.36
C PRO A 28 5.84 38.30 10.89
N PHE A 29 4.72 38.97 10.61
CA PHE A 29 3.54 38.31 10.07
C PHE A 29 3.77 37.78 8.66
N VAL A 30 4.38 38.58 7.78
CA VAL A 30 4.76 38.15 6.43
C VAL A 30 5.76 37.00 6.51
N PHE A 31 6.75 37.08 7.40
CA PHE A 31 7.73 36.01 7.60
C PHE A 31 7.08 34.70 8.05
N VAL A 32 6.19 34.75 9.04
CA VAL A 32 5.42 33.57 9.49
C VAL A 32 4.54 33.02 8.36
N ALA A 33 3.87 33.87 7.59
CA ALA A 33 3.07 33.44 6.45
C ALA A 33 3.92 32.70 5.39
N VAL A 34 5.11 33.21 5.07
CA VAL A 34 6.05 32.55 4.16
C VAL A 34 6.54 31.22 4.73
N LEU A 35 6.87 31.16 6.03
CA LEU A 35 7.27 29.92 6.69
C LEU A 35 6.17 28.86 6.65
N ILE A 36 4.92 29.24 6.92
CA ILE A 36 3.76 28.33 6.82
C ILE A 36 3.62 27.83 5.38
N MET A 37 3.75 28.72 4.39
CA MET A 37 3.66 28.34 2.98
C MET A 37 4.77 27.35 2.58
N LEU A 38 6.00 27.55 3.05
CA LEU A 38 7.13 26.64 2.82
C LEU A 38 6.91 25.28 3.48
N LEU A 39 6.47 25.27 4.73
CA LEU A 39 6.16 24.04 5.47
C LEU A 39 5.03 23.25 4.78
N PHE A 40 3.99 23.94 4.32
CA PHE A 40 2.89 23.33 3.57
C PHE A 40 3.37 22.75 2.23
N ALA A 41 4.19 23.49 1.48
CA ALA A 41 4.76 23.01 0.23
C ALA A 41 5.63 21.76 0.44
N MET A 42 6.45 21.74 1.48
CA MET A 42 7.26 20.57 1.86
C MET A 42 6.39 19.37 2.22
N TYR A 43 5.35 19.57 3.02
CA TYR A 43 4.41 18.50 3.39
C TYR A 43 3.69 17.93 2.15
N MET A 44 3.24 18.80 1.25
CA MET A 44 2.59 18.38 0.01
C MET A 44 3.55 17.56 -0.86
N TYR A 45 4.79 18.04 -1.03
CA TYR A 45 5.84 17.33 -1.76
C TYR A 45 6.04 15.91 -1.22
N GLN A 46 6.22 15.77 0.10
CA GLN A 46 6.39 14.47 0.75
C GLN A 46 5.21 13.54 0.48
N ARG A 47 3.97 14.04 0.59
CA ARG A 47 2.77 13.25 0.34
C ARG A 47 2.68 12.78 -1.12
N VAL A 48 3.00 13.63 -2.09
CA VAL A 48 2.98 13.28 -3.52
C VAL A 48 4.06 12.25 -3.84
N THR A 49 5.28 12.44 -3.34
CA THR A 49 6.36 11.47 -3.53
C THR A 49 6.01 10.12 -2.92
N LEU A 50 5.43 10.11 -1.70
CA LEU A 50 5.00 8.88 -1.03
C LEU A 50 3.90 8.15 -1.83
N TYR A 51 2.92 8.89 -2.36
CA TYR A 51 1.89 8.33 -3.23
C TYR A 51 2.45 7.77 -4.54
N TYR A 52 3.38 8.48 -5.17
CA TYR A 52 4.04 8.02 -6.39
C TYR A 52 4.79 6.70 -6.16
N VAL A 53 5.52 6.57 -5.05
CA VAL A 53 6.21 5.33 -4.67
C VAL A 53 5.19 4.21 -4.42
N ALA A 54 4.11 4.49 -3.67
CA ALA A 54 3.07 3.50 -3.43
C ALA A 54 2.40 3.01 -4.73
N SER A 55 2.03 3.92 -5.63
CA SER A 55 1.39 3.59 -6.92
C SER A 55 2.32 2.79 -7.82
N THR A 56 3.56 3.23 -7.96
CA THR A 56 4.57 2.55 -8.79
C THR A 56 4.84 1.14 -8.26
N ALA A 57 4.95 0.98 -6.94
CA ALA A 57 5.12 -0.33 -6.32
C ALA A 57 3.89 -1.23 -6.58
N ALA A 58 2.67 -0.71 -6.39
CA ALA A 58 1.44 -1.47 -6.61
C ALA A 58 1.32 -1.93 -8.08
N GLU A 59 1.54 -1.03 -9.04
CA GLU A 59 1.47 -1.30 -10.48
C GLU A 59 2.52 -2.32 -10.93
N ARG A 60 3.78 -2.15 -10.51
CA ARG A 60 4.86 -3.07 -10.86
C ARG A 60 4.62 -4.48 -10.30
N THR A 61 4.11 -4.56 -9.06
CA THR A 61 3.75 -5.83 -8.43
C THR A 61 2.61 -6.50 -9.18
N ALA A 62 1.57 -5.75 -9.53
CA ALA A 62 0.43 -6.27 -10.26
C ALA A 62 0.81 -6.74 -11.67
N TYR A 63 1.66 -5.99 -12.36
CA TYR A 63 2.17 -6.35 -13.68
C TYR A 63 3.09 -7.58 -13.66
N GLY A 64 3.93 -7.71 -12.62
CA GLY A 64 4.84 -8.84 -12.43
C GLY A 64 4.23 -10.05 -11.72
N TRP A 65 2.92 -10.05 -11.42
CA TRP A 65 2.29 -11.08 -10.60
C TRP A 65 2.35 -12.49 -11.21
N ASP A 66 2.59 -12.59 -12.51
CA ASP A 66 2.68 -13.86 -13.21
C ASP A 66 3.91 -14.70 -12.81
N ASN A 67 5.00 -14.05 -12.38
CA ASN A 67 6.26 -14.73 -12.02
C ASN A 67 7.00 -14.02 -10.88
N SER A 68 7.22 -14.73 -9.77
CA SER A 68 7.92 -14.22 -8.57
C SER A 68 9.38 -13.81 -8.80
N LYS A 69 9.98 -14.26 -9.90
CA LYS A 69 11.39 -14.01 -10.26
C LYS A 69 11.59 -12.84 -11.22
N ARG A 70 10.52 -12.11 -11.56
CA ARG A 70 10.64 -10.91 -12.40
C ARG A 70 11.35 -9.80 -11.64
N SER A 71 12.26 -9.13 -12.34
CA SER A 71 12.89 -7.92 -11.80
C SER A 71 11.85 -6.79 -11.70
N PRO A 72 11.76 -6.07 -10.57
CA PRO A 72 10.85 -4.95 -10.42
C PRO A 72 11.25 -3.74 -11.28
N LEU A 73 12.49 -3.68 -11.78
CA LEU A 73 12.98 -2.60 -12.64
C LEU A 73 12.75 -2.87 -14.12
N THR A 74 13.04 -4.09 -14.59
CA THR A 74 12.97 -4.44 -16.01
C THR A 74 11.69 -5.19 -16.38
N GLY A 75 10.96 -5.73 -15.40
CA GLY A 75 9.76 -6.56 -15.60
C GLY A 75 10.04 -7.93 -16.22
N LEU A 76 11.30 -8.25 -16.52
CA LEU A 76 11.71 -9.50 -17.16
C LEU A 76 12.23 -10.50 -16.11
N PRO A 77 11.87 -11.79 -16.22
CA PRO A 77 12.51 -12.83 -15.43
C PRO A 77 13.90 -13.15 -15.98
N GLN A 78 14.77 -13.69 -15.14
CA GLN A 78 16.04 -14.26 -15.62
C GLN A 78 15.76 -15.49 -16.50
N PRO A 79 16.55 -15.73 -17.57
CA PRO A 79 16.36 -16.89 -18.43
C PRO A 79 16.40 -18.20 -17.63
N GLY A 80 15.34 -19.01 -17.75
CA GLY A 80 15.22 -20.29 -17.04
C GLY A 80 14.63 -20.20 -15.63
N GLU A 81 14.36 -19.00 -15.10
CA GLU A 81 13.71 -18.82 -13.80
C GLU A 81 12.22 -18.49 -13.95
N SER A 82 11.37 -19.46 -13.63
CA SER A 82 9.91 -19.26 -13.59
C SER A 82 9.26 -19.98 -12.43
N ASP A 83 8.15 -19.44 -11.96
CA ASP A 83 7.24 -20.17 -11.08
C ASP A 83 6.71 -21.43 -11.79
N GLY A 84 6.44 -22.50 -11.03
CA GLY A 84 5.99 -23.77 -11.60
C GLY A 84 4.62 -23.67 -12.29
N LEU A 85 4.41 -24.37 -13.41
CA LEU A 85 3.26 -24.20 -14.32
C LEU A 85 1.87 -24.16 -13.63
N TYR A 86 1.70 -24.92 -12.55
CA TYR A 86 0.42 -25.08 -11.83
C TYR A 86 0.31 -24.22 -10.56
N TRP A 87 1.18 -23.24 -10.36
CA TRP A 87 1.21 -22.41 -9.17
C TRP A 87 -0.13 -21.70 -8.89
N ARG A 88 -0.88 -21.37 -9.94
CA ARG A 88 -2.21 -20.73 -9.86
C ARG A 88 -3.27 -21.61 -9.20
N ILE A 89 -3.18 -22.93 -9.41
CA ILE A 89 -4.18 -23.88 -8.93
C ILE A 89 -3.88 -24.29 -7.48
N GLY A 90 -2.60 -24.55 -7.19
CA GLY A 90 -2.19 -25.10 -5.89
C GLY A 90 -1.82 -24.06 -4.84
N SER A 91 -0.97 -23.10 -5.19
CA SER A 91 -0.37 -22.14 -4.24
C SER A 91 -1.08 -20.80 -4.19
N ASP A 92 -1.92 -20.50 -5.18
CA ASP A 92 -2.73 -19.29 -5.25
C ASP A 92 -4.18 -19.54 -4.77
N ALA A 93 -4.48 -20.63 -4.05
CA ALA A 93 -5.81 -20.92 -3.46
C ALA A 93 -7.04 -20.69 -4.40
N MET A 94 -6.84 -20.75 -5.73
CA MET A 94 -7.86 -20.43 -6.72
C MET A 94 -9.03 -21.39 -6.63
N LEU A 95 -8.74 -22.69 -6.46
CA LEU A 95 -9.77 -23.73 -6.31
C LEU A 95 -10.64 -23.51 -5.07
N ASP A 96 -10.03 -23.09 -3.95
CA ASP A 96 -10.76 -22.83 -2.71
C ASP A 96 -11.79 -21.71 -2.91
N SER A 97 -11.42 -20.67 -3.68
CA SER A 97 -12.34 -19.57 -4.03
C SER A 97 -13.42 -19.98 -5.04
N LEU A 98 -13.09 -20.82 -6.03
CA LEU A 98 -14.02 -21.24 -7.08
C LEU A 98 -15.10 -22.21 -6.57
N PHE A 99 -14.75 -23.10 -5.63
CA PHE A 99 -15.69 -24.07 -5.08
C PHE A 99 -16.36 -23.59 -3.78
N GLY A 100 -16.10 -22.35 -3.35
CA GLY A 100 -16.63 -21.79 -2.11
C GLY A 100 -16.16 -22.55 -0.86
N LEU A 101 -15.03 -23.26 -0.97
CA LEU A 101 -14.45 -24.09 0.11
C LEU A 101 -13.54 -23.28 1.04
N GLY A 102 -13.10 -22.09 0.61
CA GLY A 102 -12.35 -21.15 1.42
C GLY A 102 -13.24 -20.14 2.12
N SER A 103 -12.99 -19.88 3.42
CA SER A 103 -13.48 -18.68 4.09
C SER A 103 -12.99 -17.45 3.31
N GLY A 104 -13.89 -16.50 3.03
CA GLY A 104 -13.67 -15.40 2.10
C GLY A 104 -12.30 -14.70 2.20
N GLY A 105 -11.75 -14.35 1.04
CA GLY A 105 -10.62 -13.43 0.89
C GLY A 105 -9.29 -13.90 1.48
N ALA A 106 -8.44 -14.52 0.66
CA ALA A 106 -7.04 -14.72 1.07
C ALA A 106 -6.30 -13.37 0.96
N ARG A 107 -5.93 -12.79 2.11
CA ARG A 107 -5.07 -11.61 2.21
C ARG A 107 -3.71 -12.03 2.74
N GLU A 108 -2.67 -11.75 1.98
CA GLU A 108 -1.27 -11.93 2.39
C GLU A 108 -0.61 -10.55 2.46
N ALA A 109 0.09 -10.23 3.53
CA ALA A 109 0.73 -8.93 3.70
C ALA A 109 2.19 -9.08 4.12
N LEU A 110 3.02 -8.13 3.70
CA LEU A 110 4.44 -8.03 4.03
C LEU A 110 4.72 -6.65 4.60
N ASP A 111 5.23 -6.60 5.81
CA ASP A 111 5.55 -5.35 6.51
C ASP A 111 6.85 -4.72 5.97
N LEU A 112 6.89 -3.39 6.03
CA LEU A 112 8.00 -2.56 5.58
C LEU A 112 8.61 -1.77 6.76
N PRO A 113 9.94 -1.54 6.76
CA PRO A 113 10.90 -2.03 5.77
C PRO A 113 11.12 -3.55 5.87
N LEU A 114 11.66 -4.15 4.80
CA LEU A 114 11.93 -5.60 4.79
C LEU A 114 13.16 -5.90 5.66
N HIS A 115 12.96 -6.55 6.82
CA HIS A 115 14.05 -6.82 7.77
C HIS A 115 14.79 -8.15 7.47
N ALA A 116 14.16 -9.10 6.77
CA ALA A 116 14.78 -10.35 6.36
C ALA A 116 14.04 -10.98 5.16
N GLN A 117 14.77 -11.72 4.34
CA GLN A 117 14.19 -12.60 3.33
C GLN A 117 13.51 -13.76 4.05
N GLN A 118 12.19 -13.89 3.91
CA GLN A 118 11.44 -14.98 4.53
C GLN A 118 11.66 -16.28 3.75
N ASP A 119 12.68 -17.05 4.13
CA ASP A 119 12.89 -18.40 3.63
C ASP A 119 11.71 -19.29 4.04
N GLY A 120 11.02 -19.89 3.06
CA GLY A 120 9.81 -20.68 3.27
C GLY A 120 8.49 -19.89 3.18
N ALA A 121 8.53 -18.61 2.79
CA ALA A 121 7.32 -17.81 2.61
C ALA A 121 6.37 -18.37 1.53
N SER A 122 5.08 -18.08 1.71
CA SER A 122 4.03 -18.39 0.74
C SER A 122 4.37 -17.80 -0.64
N LEU A 123 3.87 -18.41 -1.72
CA LEU A 123 4.11 -17.87 -3.06
C LEU A 123 3.64 -16.41 -3.22
N PRO A 124 2.45 -16.01 -2.71
CA PRO A 124 2.06 -14.60 -2.70
C PRO A 124 3.05 -13.71 -1.95
N ALA A 125 3.53 -14.10 -0.76
CA ALA A 125 4.53 -13.33 -0.02
C ALA A 125 5.85 -13.18 -0.82
N ARG A 126 6.31 -14.24 -1.49
CA ARG A 126 7.47 -14.18 -2.38
C ARG A 126 7.27 -13.26 -3.58
N LYS A 127 6.04 -13.15 -4.10
CA LYS A 127 5.69 -12.23 -5.20
C LYS A 127 5.62 -10.77 -4.73
N LEU A 128 5.33 -10.51 -3.46
CA LEU A 128 5.33 -9.16 -2.87
C LEU A 128 6.74 -8.66 -2.54
N GLN A 129 7.68 -9.57 -2.29
CA GLN A 129 9.03 -9.23 -1.85
C GLN A 129 9.83 -8.31 -2.80
N PRO A 130 9.81 -8.49 -4.14
CA PRO A 130 10.49 -7.57 -5.05
C PRO A 130 10.00 -6.13 -4.92
N ALA A 131 8.71 -5.92 -4.70
CA ALA A 131 8.14 -4.60 -4.48
C ALA A 131 8.61 -4.00 -3.15
N ALA A 132 8.60 -4.79 -2.08
CA ALA A 132 9.11 -4.38 -0.78
C ALA A 132 10.61 -4.01 -0.82
N SER A 133 11.41 -4.71 -1.63
CA SER A 133 12.84 -4.41 -1.81
C SER A 133 13.11 -3.11 -2.59
N TRP A 134 12.17 -2.70 -3.45
CA TRP A 134 12.29 -1.47 -4.23
C TRP A 134 11.91 -0.23 -3.43
N ILE A 135 11.04 -0.38 -2.41
CA ILE A 135 10.59 0.72 -1.56
C ILE A 135 11.74 1.14 -0.61
N PRO A 136 12.09 2.43 -0.54
CA PRO A 136 13.13 2.92 0.36
C PRO A 136 12.86 2.56 1.83
N ALA A 137 13.91 2.16 2.54
CA ALA A 137 13.81 1.76 3.96
C ALA A 137 13.40 2.89 4.92
N SER A 138 13.41 4.15 4.44
CA SER A 138 12.89 5.31 5.17
C SER A 138 11.36 5.35 5.26
N TYR A 139 10.66 4.49 4.53
CA TYR A 139 9.21 4.36 4.58
C TYR A 139 8.81 3.12 5.37
N GLU A 140 7.72 3.25 6.12
CA GLU A 140 7.11 2.17 6.88
C GLU A 140 5.72 1.86 6.32
N GLY A 141 5.19 0.67 6.59
CA GLY A 141 3.85 0.27 6.18
C GLY A 141 3.80 -1.18 5.72
N ASP A 142 2.99 -1.48 4.70
CA ASP A 142 2.82 -2.84 4.20
C ASP A 142 2.52 -2.89 2.70
N VAL A 143 2.94 -3.99 2.09
CA VAL A 143 2.53 -4.42 0.75
C VAL A 143 1.67 -5.66 0.92
N ALA A 144 0.42 -5.62 0.49
CA ALA A 144 -0.52 -6.71 0.64
C ALA A 144 -1.12 -7.14 -0.69
N TYR A 145 -1.29 -8.44 -0.85
CA TYR A 145 -2.08 -9.07 -1.89
C TYR A 145 -3.43 -9.48 -1.30
N GLU A 146 -4.51 -9.05 -1.95
CA GLU A 146 -5.87 -9.40 -1.58
C GLU A 146 -6.57 -10.07 -2.75
N ARG A 147 -7.07 -11.28 -2.50
CA ARG A 147 -7.87 -12.03 -3.47
C ARG A 147 -9.35 -11.88 -3.17
N GLY A 148 -10.04 -11.06 -3.95
CA GLY A 148 -11.50 -11.07 -4.00
C GLY A 148 -12.05 -12.20 -4.88
N VAL A 149 -13.37 -12.37 -4.88
CA VAL A 149 -14.08 -13.34 -5.74
C VAL A 149 -13.96 -12.97 -7.22
N LEU A 150 -14.01 -11.66 -7.52
CA LEU A 150 -14.03 -11.16 -8.89
C LEU A 150 -12.68 -10.62 -9.37
N GLN A 151 -11.87 -10.08 -8.45
CA GLN A 151 -10.62 -9.41 -8.77
C GLN A 151 -9.57 -9.65 -7.70
N ARG A 152 -8.31 -9.53 -8.11
CA ARG A 152 -7.13 -9.66 -7.26
C ARG A 152 -6.46 -8.30 -7.23
N THR A 153 -6.12 -7.81 -6.04
CA THR A 153 -5.64 -6.44 -5.87
C THR A 153 -4.39 -6.43 -5.01
N ILE A 154 -3.41 -5.63 -5.43
CA ILE A 154 -2.24 -5.28 -4.64
C ILE A 154 -2.54 -3.97 -3.92
N HIS A 155 -2.36 -3.95 -2.61
CA HIS A 155 -2.46 -2.78 -1.76
C HIS A 155 -1.06 -2.41 -1.27
N VAL A 156 -0.68 -1.14 -1.43
CA VAL A 156 0.55 -0.60 -0.85
C VAL A 156 0.17 0.54 0.05
N ARG A 157 0.49 0.42 1.34
CA ARG A 157 0.28 1.47 2.33
C ARG A 157 1.65 1.92 2.83
N LEU A 158 1.93 3.20 2.69
CA LEU A 158 3.19 3.80 3.12
C LEU A 158 2.92 4.95 4.08
N ARG A 159 3.77 5.06 5.08
CA ARG A 159 3.92 6.22 5.95
C ARG A 159 5.38 6.62 6.00
N GLN A 160 5.63 7.91 6.05
CA GLN A 160 6.98 8.41 6.33
C GLN A 160 6.97 9.00 7.74
N PRO A 161 7.67 8.38 8.72
CA PRO A 161 7.78 8.96 10.05
C PRO A 161 8.64 10.22 9.96
N LEU A 162 8.00 11.38 9.94
CA LEU A 162 8.68 12.68 9.87
C LEU A 162 8.18 13.55 11.00
N ARG A 163 9.10 13.86 11.91
CA ARG A 163 8.82 14.76 13.02
C ARG A 163 9.19 16.18 12.63
N ILE A 164 8.19 16.97 12.28
CA ILE A 164 8.35 18.40 12.01
C ILE A 164 7.62 19.14 13.13
N ALA A 165 8.35 19.48 14.19
CA ALA A 165 7.76 20.06 15.41
C ALA A 165 6.83 21.26 15.16
N PRO A 166 7.14 22.23 14.26
CA PRO A 166 6.20 23.30 13.91
C PRO A 166 4.91 22.80 13.28
N LEU A 167 4.99 21.75 12.44
CA LEU A 167 3.83 21.16 11.76
C LEU A 167 2.97 20.37 12.74
N GLU A 168 3.58 19.59 13.62
CA GLU A 168 2.90 18.83 14.68
C GLU A 168 2.10 19.77 15.59
N LEU A 169 2.71 20.89 15.99
CA LEU A 169 2.05 21.89 16.83
C LEU A 169 0.82 22.51 16.13
N MET A 170 0.85 22.65 14.80
CA MET A 170 -0.23 23.24 14.02
C MET A 170 -1.32 22.24 13.59
N LEU A 171 -0.95 21.01 13.20
CA LEU A 171 -1.85 20.01 12.59
C LEU A 171 -2.17 18.82 13.52
N GLY A 172 -1.50 18.70 14.66
CA GLY A 172 -1.63 17.58 15.61
C GLY A 172 -0.97 16.27 15.17
N HIS A 173 -0.57 16.18 13.89
CA HIS A 173 0.03 15.00 13.27
C HIS A 173 0.94 15.48 12.12
N SER A 174 2.11 14.87 11.94
CA SER A 174 3.04 15.25 10.87
C SER A 174 3.42 14.12 9.92
N ASP A 175 3.01 12.88 10.20
CA ASP A 175 3.38 11.73 9.38
C ASP A 175 2.60 11.72 8.06
N PRO A 176 3.23 11.99 6.91
CA PRO A 176 2.57 11.86 5.63
C PRO A 176 2.24 10.40 5.39
N GLN A 177 1.00 10.13 4.97
CA GLN A 177 0.52 8.79 4.64
C GLN A 177 -0.01 8.76 3.21
N ALA A 178 0.25 7.65 2.52
CA ALA A 178 -0.28 7.39 1.19
C ALA A 178 -0.68 5.92 1.06
N GLN A 179 -1.72 5.70 0.27
CA GLN A 179 -2.22 4.37 -0.05
C GLN A 179 -2.48 4.31 -1.54
N ALA A 180 -2.06 3.21 -2.17
CA ALA A 180 -2.32 2.95 -3.58
C ALA A 180 -2.75 1.49 -3.76
N PHE A 181 -3.50 1.24 -4.81
CA PHE A 181 -3.96 -0.09 -5.17
C PHE A 181 -3.82 -0.32 -6.68
N SER A 182 -3.54 -1.56 -7.06
CA SER A 182 -3.49 -1.97 -8.47
C SER A 182 -4.07 -3.36 -8.65
N THR A 183 -4.88 -3.54 -9.69
CA THR A 183 -5.55 -4.81 -9.97
C THR A 183 -4.65 -5.71 -10.82
N VAL A 184 -4.54 -6.97 -10.43
CA VAL A 184 -3.81 -7.99 -11.19
C VAL A 184 -4.67 -8.46 -12.37
N VAL A 185 -4.38 -7.91 -13.55
CA VAL A 185 -5.09 -8.22 -14.79
C VAL A 185 -4.37 -9.35 -15.54
N ASP A 186 -5.04 -10.50 -15.67
CA ASP A 186 -4.59 -11.64 -16.49
C ASP A 186 -5.80 -12.17 -17.28
N PRO A 187 -6.10 -11.60 -18.46
CA PRO A 187 -7.35 -11.87 -19.18
C PRO A 187 -7.43 -13.30 -19.70
N VAL A 188 -6.29 -13.89 -20.07
CA VAL A 188 -6.23 -15.28 -20.55
C VAL A 188 -6.57 -16.26 -19.43
N GLU A 189 -6.04 -16.03 -18.23
CA GLU A 189 -6.36 -16.86 -17.07
C GLU A 189 -7.81 -16.68 -16.60
N LEU A 190 -8.39 -15.47 -16.74
CA LEU A 190 -9.81 -15.26 -16.44
C LEU A 190 -10.70 -16.14 -17.32
N ILE A 191 -10.46 -16.15 -18.63
CA ILE A 191 -11.22 -16.99 -19.57
C ILE A 191 -11.07 -18.47 -19.23
N ARG A 192 -9.84 -18.92 -18.97
CA ARG A 192 -9.56 -20.32 -18.58
C ARG A 192 -10.25 -20.71 -17.27
N SER A 193 -10.27 -19.81 -16.30
CA SER A 193 -10.92 -20.02 -15.00
C SER A 193 -12.43 -20.17 -15.15
N VAL A 194 -13.05 -19.27 -15.94
CA VAL A 194 -14.50 -19.28 -16.19
C VAL A 194 -14.90 -20.54 -16.97
N ASP A 195 -14.13 -20.93 -17.99
CA ASP A 195 -14.39 -22.14 -18.76
C ASP A 195 -14.22 -23.41 -17.91
N LEU A 196 -13.19 -23.45 -17.05
CA LEU A 196 -12.97 -24.54 -16.11
C LEU A 196 -14.15 -24.68 -15.13
N VAL A 197 -14.64 -23.56 -14.58
CA VAL A 197 -15.84 -23.55 -13.73
C VAL A 197 -17.06 -24.03 -14.49
N ARG A 198 -17.29 -23.53 -15.70
CA ARG A 198 -18.43 -23.94 -16.53
C ARG A 198 -18.38 -25.43 -16.86
N TYR A 199 -17.22 -25.94 -17.24
CA TYR A 199 -17.02 -27.35 -17.57
C TYR A 199 -17.26 -28.25 -16.35
N TYR A 200 -16.65 -27.93 -15.21
CA TYR A 200 -16.82 -28.75 -14.01
C TYR A 200 -18.22 -28.63 -13.41
N THR A 201 -18.84 -27.45 -13.45
CA THR A 201 -20.24 -27.31 -13.01
C THR A 201 -21.19 -28.11 -13.91
N ALA A 202 -21.03 -28.07 -15.23
CA ALA A 202 -21.81 -28.91 -16.14
C ALA A 202 -21.57 -30.42 -15.88
N LYS A 203 -20.30 -30.83 -15.77
CA LYS A 203 -19.91 -32.24 -15.53
C LYS A 203 -20.45 -32.80 -14.20
N PHE A 204 -20.41 -32.01 -13.14
CA PHE A 204 -20.90 -32.42 -11.81
C PHE A 204 -22.37 -32.06 -11.56
N SER A 205 -23.05 -31.33 -12.46
CA SER A 205 -24.51 -31.12 -12.35
C SER A 205 -25.32 -32.38 -12.64
N GLY A 206 -24.72 -33.39 -13.29
CA GLY A 206 -25.35 -34.68 -13.60
C GLY A 206 -25.06 -35.82 -12.61
N SER A 207 -24.16 -35.63 -11.64
CA SER A 207 -23.83 -36.60 -10.57
C SER A 207 -23.99 -35.93 -9.22
N ASP A 208 -24.46 -36.64 -8.20
CA ASP A 208 -24.78 -36.14 -6.85
C ASP A 208 -23.71 -35.15 -6.28
N SER A 209 -23.91 -33.86 -6.54
CA SER A 209 -22.86 -32.83 -6.48
C SER A 209 -22.39 -32.48 -5.06
N LYS A 210 -23.15 -32.88 -4.04
CA LYS A 210 -22.80 -32.67 -2.63
C LYS A 210 -21.74 -33.64 -2.14
N SER A 211 -21.88 -34.93 -2.46
CA SER A 211 -20.93 -35.97 -2.01
C SER A 211 -19.55 -35.80 -2.63
N ALA A 212 -19.48 -35.47 -3.93
CA ALA A 212 -18.23 -35.20 -4.62
C ALA A 212 -17.48 -33.96 -4.09
N ARG A 213 -18.20 -32.93 -3.64
CA ARG A 213 -17.61 -31.72 -3.03
C ARG A 213 -17.05 -32.00 -1.64
N GLU A 214 -17.75 -32.80 -0.83
CA GLU A 214 -17.30 -33.20 0.50
C GLU A 214 -16.08 -34.14 0.45
N GLU A 215 -16.04 -35.03 -0.53
CA GLU A 215 -14.90 -35.92 -0.79
C GLU A 215 -13.67 -35.15 -1.28
N ALA A 216 -13.85 -34.18 -2.18
CA ALA A 216 -12.76 -33.29 -2.62
C ALA A 216 -12.21 -32.44 -1.46
N ALA A 217 -13.09 -31.89 -0.62
CA ALA A 217 -12.69 -31.09 0.55
C ALA A 217 -11.88 -31.90 1.57
N THR A 218 -12.24 -33.17 1.80
CA THR A 218 -11.51 -34.06 2.71
C THR A 218 -10.15 -34.48 2.16
N ILE A 219 -10.02 -34.69 0.84
CA ILE A 219 -8.73 -34.96 0.19
C ILE A 219 -7.79 -33.75 0.28
N LEU A 220 -8.30 -32.53 0.06
CA LEU A 220 -7.50 -31.30 0.17
C LEU A 220 -7.00 -31.04 1.60
N LYS A 221 -7.87 -31.25 2.61
CA LYS A 221 -7.47 -31.16 4.04
C LYS A 221 -6.38 -32.17 4.41
N ARG A 222 -6.44 -33.39 3.87
CA ARG A 222 -5.44 -34.44 4.09
C ARG A 222 -4.09 -34.11 3.46
N LYS A 223 -4.09 -33.54 2.26
CA LYS A 223 -2.85 -33.14 1.57
C LYS A 223 -2.18 -31.92 2.23
N ARG A 224 -2.97 -31.04 2.87
CA ARG A 224 -2.47 -29.88 3.62
C ARG A 224 -1.91 -30.24 5.01
N SER A 225 -2.29 -31.39 5.58
CA SER A 225 -1.88 -31.85 6.92
C SER A 225 -0.73 -32.88 6.94
N SER A 226 -0.27 -33.34 5.77
CA SER A 226 0.92 -34.18 5.65
C SER A 226 2.10 -33.32 5.19
N PRO A 227 3.00 -32.87 6.09
CA PRO A 227 4.28 -32.28 5.70
C PRO A 227 5.17 -33.42 5.22
N GLY A 228 5.02 -33.78 3.94
CA GLY A 228 5.70 -34.93 3.34
C GLY A 228 6.49 -34.54 2.11
N THR A 229 7.78 -34.30 2.33
CA THR A 229 8.92 -34.86 1.56
C THR A 229 8.72 -35.02 0.05
N GLY A 230 9.38 -34.19 -0.74
CA GLY A 230 9.50 -34.36 -2.18
C GLY A 230 10.70 -33.58 -2.70
N SER A 231 11.81 -34.30 -2.89
CA SER A 231 13.04 -33.90 -3.58
C SER A 231 12.80 -33.40 -5.00
#